data_AF-A0A0R3R034-F1
#
_entry.id   AF-A0A0R3R034-F1
#
_cell.length_a   1.000
_cell.length_b   1.000
_cell.length_c   1.000
_cell.angle_alpha   90.00
_cell.angle_beta   90.00
_cell.angle_gamma   90.00
#
_symmetry.space_group_name_H-M   'P 1'
#
loop_
_entity.id
_entity.type
_entity.pdbx_description
1 polymer ?
#
loop_
_entity_poly.entity_id
_entity_poly.type
_entity_poly.pdbx_seq_one_letter_code
_entity_poly.pdbx_strand_id
1 'polypeptide(L)'
;MFTIRPSYGIIAPNEKKSIKITFNWKDVPKDDLHFISFYHIRINENTCNMQPREIFEKYKPEGVKRILCQFKNASGEPIHQPDPKPNTEIA
;
A
#
# COMPACT_ATOMS: atom_id res chain seq x y z
N MET A 1 -9.49 -6.10 7.78
CA MET A 1 -9.39 -4.64 7.65
C MET A 1 -7.95 -4.21 7.90
N PHE A 2 -7.39 -3.38 7.01
CA PHE A 2 -6.04 -2.84 7.15
C PHE A 2 -6.05 -1.56 7.98
N THR A 3 -5.06 -1.40 8.86
CA THR A 3 -4.77 -0.16 9.59
C THR A 3 -3.37 0.30 9.22
N ILE A 4 -3.22 1.55 8.76
CA ILE A 4 -1.95 2.13 8.33
C ILE A 4 -1.61 3.30 9.27
N ARG A 5 -0.42 3.27 9.89
CA ARG A 5 0.04 4.33 10.80
C ARG A 5 1.56 4.60 10.63
N PRO A 6 1.97 5.86 10.42
CA PRO A 6 1.12 7.00 10.07
C PRO A 6 0.53 6.84 8.66
N SER A 7 -0.68 7.38 8.42
CA SER A 7 -1.31 7.39 7.09
C SER A 7 -0.85 8.54 6.21
N TYR A 8 -0.33 9.61 6.82
CA TYR A 8 0.25 10.77 6.17
C TYR A 8 1.58 11.13 6.82
N GLY A 9 2.48 11.74 6.05
CA GLY A 9 3.74 12.24 6.59
C GLY A 9 4.56 12.98 5.54
N ILE A 10 5.58 13.68 6.02
CA ILE A 10 6.64 14.28 5.19
C ILE A 10 7.90 13.45 5.39
N ILE A 11 8.65 13.23 4.32
CA ILE A 11 9.96 12.58 4.36
C ILE A 11 10.97 13.61 3.90
N ALA A 12 11.86 14.04 4.79
CA ALA A 12 12.93 14.97 4.44
C ALA A 12 13.98 14.28 3.54
N PRO A 13 14.81 15.05 2.81
CA PRO A 13 15.92 14.46 2.05
C PRO A 13 16.80 13.59 2.95
N ASN A 14 17.11 12.37 2.47
CA ASN A 14 17.89 11.35 3.19
C ASN A 14 17.23 10.77 4.45
N GLU A 15 16.00 11.17 4.79
CA GLU A 15 15.24 10.57 5.88
C GLU A 15 14.61 9.24 5.44
N LYS A 16 14.54 8.29 6.39
CA LYS A 16 13.75 7.06 6.23
C LYS A 16 12.67 7.06 7.30
N LYS A 17 11.42 6.81 6.88
CA LYS A 17 10.29 6.64 7.80
C LYS A 17 9.70 5.24 7.69
N SER A 18 9.40 4.67 8.84
CA SER A 18 8.70 3.39 8.94
C SER A 18 7.19 3.62 9.01
N ILE A 19 6.44 2.90 8.17
CA ILE A 19 4.98 2.91 8.19
C ILE A 19 4.54 1.51 8.65
N LYS A 20 3.78 1.45 9.74
CA LYS A 20 3.23 0.21 10.26
C LYS A 20 1.89 -0.07 9.57
N ILE A 21 1.79 -1.25 8.98
CA ILE A 21 0.58 -1.74 8.33
C ILE A 21 0.14 -3.00 9.09
N THR A 22 -1.05 -2.93 9.67
CA THR A 22 -1.63 -4.06 10.42
C THR A 22 -2.84 -4.58 9.64
N PHE A 23 -2.89 -5.88 9.40
CA PHE A 23 -4.06 -6.57 8.88
C PHE A 23 -4.76 -7.32 10.03
N ASN A 24 -6.06 -7.08 10.23
CA ASN A 24 -6.88 -7.83 11.18
C ASN A 24 -8.21 -8.22 10.53
N TRP A 25 -8.41 -9.51 10.29
CA TRP A 25 -9.66 -10.08 9.80
C TRP A 25 -9.70 -11.59 10.12
N LYS A 26 -10.89 -12.20 10.09
CA LYS A 26 -11.05 -13.64 10.33
C LYS A 26 -10.58 -14.47 9.14
N ASP A 27 -11.08 -14.13 7.96
CA ASP A 27 -10.71 -14.75 6.68
C ASP A 27 -9.56 -13.99 6.01
N VAL A 28 -8.52 -14.71 5.63
CA VAL A 28 -7.41 -14.12 4.91
C VAL A 28 -7.79 -14.02 3.43
N PRO A 29 -7.59 -12.88 2.73
CA PRO A 29 -7.83 -12.77 1.31
C PRO A 29 -6.88 -13.64 0.47
N LYS A 30 -7.28 -13.97 -0.76
CA LYS A 30 -6.32 -14.50 -1.74
C LYS A 30 -5.23 -13.47 -2.05
N ASP A 31 -4.07 -13.98 -2.45
CA ASP A 31 -2.95 -13.15 -2.89
C ASP A 31 -3.33 -12.29 -4.11
N ASP A 32 -2.59 -11.18 -4.28
CA ASP A 32 -2.71 -10.24 -5.39
C ASP A 32 -4.06 -9.50 -5.54
N LEU A 33 -5.04 -9.78 -4.67
CA LEU A 33 -6.30 -9.02 -4.61
C LEU A 33 -6.17 -7.67 -3.92
N HIS A 34 -5.17 -7.52 -3.04
CA HIS A 34 -4.97 -6.32 -2.25
C HIS A 34 -3.62 -5.68 -2.57
N PHE A 35 -3.59 -4.35 -2.61
CA PHE A 35 -2.37 -3.57 -2.69
C PHE A 35 -2.47 -2.33 -1.79
N ILE A 36 -1.32 -1.88 -1.29
CA ILE A 36 -1.19 -0.62 -0.57
C ILE A 36 -0.65 0.43 -1.53
N SER A 37 -1.37 1.55 -1.64
CA SER A 37 -0.97 2.69 -2.47
C SER A 37 -0.33 3.79 -1.63
N PHE A 38 0.87 4.21 -2.02
CA PHE A 38 1.59 5.35 -1.49
C PHE A 38 1.53 6.48 -2.51
N TYR A 39 0.63 7.43 -2.27
CA TYR A 39 0.55 8.67 -3.05
C TYR A 39 1.61 9.65 -2.55
N HIS A 40 2.24 10.39 -3.46
CA HIS A 40 3.26 11.36 -3.10
C HIS A 40 3.12 12.67 -3.87
N ILE A 41 3.53 13.75 -3.22
CA ILE A 41 3.62 15.12 -3.75
C ILE A 41 4.99 15.64 -3.32
N ARG A 42 5.70 16.33 -4.21
CA ARG A 42 6.99 16.91 -3.87
C ARG A 42 6.76 18.18 -3.07
N ILE A 43 7.38 18.26 -1.89
CA ILE A 43 7.34 19.48 -1.08
C ILE A 43 8.17 20.58 -1.75
N ASN A 44 7.56 21.74 -1.93
CA ASN A 44 8.16 22.99 -2.43
C ASN A 44 7.71 24.18 -1.56
N GLU A 45 8.13 25.39 -1.95
CA GLU A 45 7.84 26.66 -1.24
C GLU A 45 6.34 26.90 -0.99
N ASN A 46 5.46 26.42 -1.87
CA ASN A 46 4.01 26.60 -1.74
C ASN A 46 3.36 25.60 -0.76
N THR A 47 4.08 24.55 -0.38
CA THR A 47 3.56 23.44 0.44
C THR A 47 4.34 23.22 1.74
N CYS A 48 5.53 23.83 1.88
CA CYS A 48 6.46 23.52 2.97
C CYS A 48 5.92 23.87 4.37
N ASN A 49 4.97 24.81 4.45
CA ASN A 49 4.34 25.23 5.70
C ASN A 49 2.97 24.57 5.95
N MET A 50 2.51 23.69 5.06
CA MET A 50 1.20 23.03 5.17
C MET A 50 1.31 21.67 5.87
N GLN A 51 0.24 21.26 6.55
CA GLN A 51 0.16 19.90 7.08
C GLN A 51 -0.07 18.90 5.95
N PRO A 52 0.48 17.66 6.05
CA PRO A 52 0.35 16.65 4.98
C PRO A 52 -1.07 16.42 4.49
N ARG A 53 -2.04 16.36 5.41
CA ARG A 53 -3.45 16.17 5.07
C ARG A 53 -3.99 17.31 4.21
N GLU A 54 -3.65 18.56 4.55
CA GLU A 54 -4.08 19.75 3.81
C GLU A 54 -3.47 19.78 2.40
N ILE A 55 -2.22 19.34 2.25
CA ILE A 55 -1.57 19.24 0.93
C ILE A 55 -2.37 18.30 0.03
N PHE A 56 -2.76 17.12 0.53
CA PHE A 56 -3.53 16.14 -0.26
C PHE A 56 -4.99 16.54 -0.52
N GLU A 57 -5.58 17.42 0.30
CA GLU A 57 -6.89 18.00 0.03
C GLU A 57 -6.84 19.07 -1.07
N LYS A 58 -5.75 19.84 -1.14
CA LYS A 58 -5.61 20.98 -2.06
C LYS A 58 -4.96 20.61 -3.39
N TYR A 59 -4.01 19.67 -3.39
CA TYR A 59 -3.20 19.33 -4.56
C TYR A 59 -3.39 17.87 -4.95
N LYS A 60 -3.33 17.61 -6.26
CA LYS A 60 -3.34 16.24 -6.78
C LYS A 60 -1.99 15.57 -6.52
N PRO A 61 -1.97 14.26 -6.18
CA PRO A 61 -0.73 13.48 -6.14
C PRO A 61 0.02 13.56 -7.47
N GLU A 62 1.34 13.75 -7.41
CA GLU A 62 2.22 13.70 -8.58
C GLU A 62 2.45 12.26 -9.04
N GLY A 63 2.34 11.31 -8.12
CA GLY A 63 2.49 9.90 -8.44
C GLY A 63 1.95 8.99 -7.34
N VAL A 64 1.95 7.69 -7.68
CA VAL A 64 1.54 6.61 -6.79
C VAL A 64 2.51 5.43 -6.94
N LYS A 65 2.92 4.87 -5.81
CA LYS A 65 3.59 3.57 -5.75
C LYS A 65 2.65 2.55 -5.14
N ARG A 66 2.51 1.39 -5.77
CA ARG A 66 1.64 0.30 -5.29
C ARG A 66 2.49 -0.89 -4.88
N ILE A 67 2.19 -1.46 -3.73
CA ILE A 67 2.83 -2.66 -3.21
C ILE A 67 1.73 -3.72 -3.05
N LEU A 68 1.86 -4.84 -3.77
CA LEU A 68 0.96 -5.99 -3.65
C LEU A 68 1.11 -6.65 -2.28
N CYS A 69 -0.01 -7.05 -1.70
CA CYS A 69 -0.04 -7.80 -0.46
C CYS A 69 -0.07 -9.30 -0.76
N GLN A 70 0.88 -10.03 -0.18
CA GLN A 70 0.88 -11.48 -0.13
C GLN A 70 0.64 -11.92 1.31
N PHE A 71 -0.21 -12.91 1.50
CA PHE A 71 -0.58 -13.42 2.81
C PHE A 71 -0.01 -14.83 3.01
N LYS A 72 0.92 -14.93 3.94
CA LYS A 72 1.62 -16.17 4.30
C LYS A 72 1.33 -16.55 5.73
N ASN A 73 1.31 -17.85 6.02
CA ASN A 73 1.23 -18.36 7.37
C ASN A 73 2.56 -18.13 8.13
N ALA A 74 2.64 -18.51 9.40
CA ALA A 74 3.86 -18.36 10.21
C ALA A 74 5.07 -19.13 9.66
N SER A 75 4.83 -20.19 8.88
CA SER A 75 5.87 -20.98 8.19
C SER A 75 6.31 -20.35 6.85
N GLY A 76 5.64 -19.28 6.40
CA GLY A 76 5.94 -18.61 5.14
C GLY A 76 5.23 -19.20 3.91
N GLU A 77 4.32 -20.17 4.09
CA GLU A 77 3.58 -20.79 2.99
C GLU A 77 2.33 -19.99 2.63
N PRO A 78 1.87 -20.02 1.36
CA PRO A 78 0.61 -19.40 0.95
C PRO A 78 -0.57 -19.94 1.76
N ILE A 79 -1.48 -19.05 2.13
CA ILE A 79 -2.68 -19.45 2.90
C ILE A 79 -3.75 -20.07 1.99
N HIS A 80 -3.79 -19.67 0.72
CA HIS A 80 -4.70 -20.20 -0.28
C HIS A 80 -3.94 -21.06 -1.30
N GLN A 81 -4.61 -22.09 -1.81
CA GLN A 81 -4.08 -22.84 -2.94
C GLN A 81 -4.07 -21.97 -4.21
N PRO A 82 -3.12 -22.20 -5.15
CA PRO A 82 -3.13 -21.52 -6.44
C PRO A 82 -4.45 -21.75 -7.16
N ASP A 83 -4.95 -20.74 -7.87
CA ASP A 83 -6.12 -20.93 -8.72
C ASP A 83 -5.83 -22.00 -9.78
N PRO A 84 -6.81 -22.86 -10.13
CA PRO A 84 -6.66 -23.82 -11.21
C PRO A 84 -6.24 -23.08 -12.49
N LYS A 85 -5.19 -23.56 -13.16
CA LYS A 85 -4.75 -22.97 -14.43
C LYS A 85 -5.93 -23.02 -15.41
N PRO A 86 -6.27 -21.91 -16.11
CA PRO A 86 -7.32 -21.93 -17.11
C PRO A 86 -6.96 -22.96 -18.18
N ASN A 87 -7.84 -23.94 -18.37
CA ASN A 87 -7.67 -25.00 -19.35
C ASN A 87 -7.67 -24.35 -20.73
N THR A 88 -6.48 -24.16 -21.31
CA THR A 88 -6.35 -23.64 -22.67
C THR A 88 -6.57 -24.82 -23.63
N GLU A 89 -7.78 -25.35 -23.65
CA GLU A 89 -8.21 -26.23 -24.73
C GLU A 89 -8.49 -25.33 -25.94
N ILE A 90 -7.54 -25.35 -26.86
CA ILE A 90 -7.63 -24.77 -28.20
C ILE A 90 -8.74 -25.55 -28.93
N ALA A 91 -9.79 -24.86 -29.36
CA ALA A 91 -10.77 -25.35 -30.32
C ALA A 91 -10.55 -24.66 -31.67
#